data_AF-A0A0D7AUY3-F1
#
_entry.id   AF-A0A0D7AUY3-F1
#
_cell.length_a   1.000
_cell.length_b   1.000
_cell.length_c   1.000
_cell.angle_alpha   90.00
_cell.angle_beta   90.00
_cell.angle_gamma   90.00
#
_symmetry.space_group_name_H-M   'P 1'
#
loop_
_entity.id
_entity.type
_entity.pdbx_description
1 polymer ?
#
loop_
_entity_poly.entity_id
_entity_poly.type
_entity_poly.pdbx_seq_one_letter_code
_entity_poly.pdbx_strand_id
1 'polypeptide(L)'
;MAHTPNFPPGLEIFPSSSEQLIETNGLFSSDSQTAAIQKYGIAGRIWEAAYVLLTYVNPSNTWEFDPPFYVDNETGHPMRIRGIELGSGTGIVAHALRSAQPAPEILVATDLPEVCPLLEANLHPDASLIVRPLSWGNRIEAMNVLEESFAHKGLSDVICSDLVYFPELLSPLLRTLLHLTDAFPLTRVTISYRIRSLSKEAPFWSAFGLWFDFAPVLYRTGPKDEWTRFGETFDDPTYVFVARRKPESMCWRLPMADRDLLAGVGAGGTDAHKGDDTFDTLLMMALGN
;
A
#
# COMPACT_ATOMS: atom_id res chain seq x y z
N MET A 1 -20.89 21.95 7.22
CA MET A 1 -20.86 20.48 7.31
C MET A 1 -19.40 20.08 7.30
N ALA A 2 -18.93 19.28 8.24
CA ALA A 2 -17.54 18.83 8.27
C ALA A 2 -17.25 18.04 6.98
N HIS A 3 -16.12 18.33 6.34
CA HIS A 3 -15.66 17.59 5.18
C HIS A 3 -15.32 16.17 5.63
N THR A 4 -16.14 15.18 5.27
CA THR A 4 -15.83 13.78 5.53
C THR A 4 -14.85 13.31 4.45
N PRO A 5 -13.60 12.92 4.78
CA PRO A 5 -12.59 12.57 3.78
C PRO A 5 -13.04 11.42 2.87
N ASN A 6 -13.93 10.58 3.37
CA ASN A 6 -14.51 9.45 2.66
C ASN A 6 -15.58 9.81 1.61
N PHE A 7 -16.11 11.04 1.60
CA PHE A 7 -17.15 11.49 0.65
C PHE A 7 -16.68 12.73 -0.13
N PRO A 8 -15.68 12.58 -1.01
CA PRO A 8 -15.19 13.68 -1.81
C PRO A 8 -16.29 14.24 -2.72
N PRO A 9 -16.45 15.57 -2.82
CA PRO A 9 -17.53 16.18 -3.59
C PRO A 9 -17.34 15.91 -5.09
N GLY A 10 -18.43 15.51 -5.77
CA GLY A 10 -18.44 15.31 -7.22
C GLY A 10 -17.77 14.02 -7.70
N LEU A 11 -17.41 13.11 -6.81
CA LEU A 11 -16.95 11.77 -7.18
C LEU A 11 -18.12 10.78 -7.16
N GLU A 12 -18.47 10.26 -8.33
CA GLU A 12 -19.41 9.14 -8.43
C GLU A 12 -18.64 7.82 -8.23
N ILE A 13 -19.07 7.02 -7.27
CA ILE A 13 -18.46 5.74 -6.93
C ILE A 13 -19.48 4.61 -7.04
N PHE A 14 -19.06 3.54 -7.72
CA PHE A 14 -19.85 2.35 -7.96
C PHE A 14 -19.06 1.11 -7.54
N PRO A 15 -19.74 0.01 -7.17
CA PRO A 15 -19.09 -1.27 -6.94
C PRO A 15 -18.20 -1.66 -8.11
N SER A 16 -17.01 -2.16 -7.81
CA SER A 16 -16.14 -2.77 -8.82
C SER A 16 -16.57 -4.21 -9.09
N SER A 17 -16.36 -4.65 -10.33
CA SER A 17 -16.51 -6.04 -10.76
C SER A 17 -15.13 -6.63 -11.08
N SER A 18 -14.87 -7.84 -10.59
CA SER A 18 -13.68 -8.63 -10.92
C SER A 18 -13.99 -10.11 -10.69
N GLU A 19 -13.45 -10.98 -11.54
CA GLU A 19 -13.59 -12.44 -11.38
C GLU A 19 -13.00 -12.91 -10.04
N GLN A 20 -11.98 -12.22 -9.52
CA GLN A 20 -11.36 -12.52 -8.23
C GLN A 20 -12.31 -12.31 -7.03
N LEU A 21 -13.37 -11.52 -7.19
CA LEU A 21 -14.39 -11.37 -6.15
C LEU A 21 -15.22 -12.65 -5.95
N ILE A 22 -15.30 -13.52 -6.95
CA ILE A 22 -16.06 -14.78 -6.90
C ILE A 22 -15.48 -15.72 -5.83
N GLU A 23 -14.16 -15.69 -5.63
CA GLU A 23 -13.45 -16.55 -4.65
C GLU A 23 -13.65 -16.12 -3.19
N THR A 24 -14.24 -14.93 -2.96
CA THR A 24 -14.42 -14.39 -1.60
C THR A 24 -15.72 -14.83 -0.92
N ASN A 25 -16.38 -15.88 -1.42
CA ASN A 25 -17.67 -16.39 -0.95
C ASN A 25 -18.76 -15.31 -0.84
N GLY A 26 -18.69 -14.27 -1.67
CA GLY A 26 -19.67 -13.18 -1.70
C GLY A 26 -19.50 -12.11 -0.61
N LEU A 27 -18.51 -12.23 0.29
CA LEU A 27 -18.24 -11.23 1.33
C LEU A 27 -18.01 -9.84 0.71
N PHE A 28 -17.28 -9.80 -0.39
CA PHE A 28 -16.92 -8.58 -1.13
C PHE A 28 -17.73 -8.41 -2.43
N SER A 29 -18.94 -8.97 -2.47
CA SER A 29 -19.85 -8.88 -3.62
C SER A 29 -20.21 -7.43 -3.98
N SER A 30 -20.78 -7.24 -5.17
CA SER A 30 -21.30 -5.94 -5.61
C SER A 30 -22.35 -5.37 -4.65
N ASP A 31 -23.18 -6.23 -4.05
CA ASP A 31 -24.20 -5.81 -3.09
C ASP A 31 -23.56 -5.33 -1.77
N SER A 32 -22.58 -6.09 -1.26
CA SER A 32 -21.79 -5.71 -0.08
C SER A 32 -21.09 -4.37 -0.29
N GLN A 33 -20.44 -4.19 -1.45
CA GLN A 33 -19.80 -2.92 -1.82
C GLN A 33 -20.80 -1.79 -1.94
N THR A 34 -22.00 -2.02 -2.49
CA THR A 34 -23.04 -0.98 -2.60
C THR A 34 -23.42 -0.45 -1.22
N ALA A 35 -23.70 -1.34 -0.27
CA ALA A 35 -24.03 -0.96 1.10
C ALA A 35 -22.85 -0.26 1.81
N ALA A 36 -21.63 -0.76 1.60
CA ALA A 36 -20.42 -0.16 2.17
C ALA A 36 -20.15 1.23 1.59
N ILE A 37 -20.27 1.43 0.28
CA ILE A 37 -20.11 2.72 -0.42
C ILE A 37 -21.09 3.75 0.13
N GLN A 38 -22.36 3.37 0.31
CA GLN A 38 -23.37 4.30 0.84
C GLN A 38 -23.03 4.80 2.25
N LYS A 39 -22.40 3.95 3.07
CA LYS A 39 -22.10 4.26 4.48
C LYS A 39 -20.71 4.84 4.72
N TYR A 40 -19.71 4.39 3.95
CA TYR A 40 -18.28 4.67 4.15
C TYR A 40 -17.62 5.33 2.93
N GLY A 41 -18.39 5.67 1.89
CA GLY A 41 -17.90 6.37 0.71
C GLY A 41 -16.79 5.60 0.00
N ILE A 42 -15.68 6.28 -0.32
CA ILE A 42 -14.55 5.68 -1.06
C ILE A 42 -13.92 4.48 -0.36
N ALA A 43 -13.98 4.41 0.98
CA ALA A 43 -13.45 3.30 1.77
C ALA A 43 -14.32 2.03 1.63
N GLY A 44 -15.58 2.18 1.25
CA GLY A 44 -16.50 1.06 1.01
C GLY A 44 -16.34 0.40 -0.35
N ARG A 45 -15.56 1.00 -1.26
CA ARG A 45 -15.30 0.49 -2.61
C ARG A 45 -14.01 -0.32 -2.65
N ILE A 46 -14.00 -1.40 -3.42
CA ILE A 46 -12.76 -2.10 -3.77
C ILE A 46 -12.15 -1.44 -5.00
N TRP A 47 -10.91 -1.00 -4.87
CA TRP A 47 -10.18 -0.33 -5.95
C TRP A 47 -9.36 -1.32 -6.76
N GLU A 48 -9.16 -1.00 -8.05
CA GLU A 48 -8.65 -1.93 -9.05
C GLU A 48 -7.22 -2.40 -8.76
N ALA A 49 -6.38 -1.55 -8.16
CA ALA A 49 -5.04 -1.96 -7.78
C ALA A 49 -5.02 -3.01 -6.64
N ALA A 50 -6.13 -3.19 -5.91
CA ALA A 50 -6.26 -4.28 -4.95
C ALA A 50 -6.21 -5.63 -5.67
N TYR A 51 -6.88 -5.80 -6.81
CA TYR A 51 -6.93 -7.07 -7.56
C TYR A 51 -5.55 -7.53 -8.05
N VAL A 52 -4.74 -6.58 -8.52
CA VAL A 52 -3.36 -6.85 -8.90
C VAL A 52 -2.57 -7.31 -7.66
N LEU A 53 -2.72 -6.62 -6.53
CA LEU A 53 -2.07 -7.03 -5.28
C LEU A 53 -2.54 -8.40 -4.78
N LEU A 54 -3.83 -8.74 -4.89
CA LEU A 54 -4.36 -10.06 -4.51
C LEU A 54 -3.66 -11.19 -5.28
N THR A 55 -3.36 -10.96 -6.56
CA THR A 55 -2.66 -11.93 -7.40
C THR A 55 -1.19 -12.08 -7.02
N TYR A 56 -0.54 -10.98 -6.61
CA TYR A 56 0.84 -11.04 -6.12
C TYR A 56 0.94 -11.74 -4.75
N VAL A 57 -0.05 -11.51 -3.89
CA VAL A 57 -0.19 -12.12 -2.56
C VAL A 57 -0.57 -13.59 -2.66
N ASN A 58 -1.41 -14.00 -3.61
CA ASN A 58 -1.81 -15.39 -3.78
C ASN A 58 -1.62 -15.82 -5.25
N PRO A 59 -0.38 -16.04 -5.68
CA PRO A 59 -0.08 -16.32 -7.07
C PRO A 59 -0.54 -17.71 -7.49
N SER A 60 -0.90 -17.86 -8.77
CA SER A 60 -1.07 -19.18 -9.38
C SER A 60 0.24 -19.98 -9.29
N ASN A 61 0.15 -21.30 -9.16
CA ASN A 61 1.32 -22.19 -9.02
C ASN A 61 2.33 -22.10 -10.17
N THR A 62 1.94 -21.57 -11.34
CA THR A 62 2.84 -21.39 -12.49
C THR A 62 3.46 -20.01 -12.55
N TRP A 63 2.94 -19.05 -11.77
CA TRP A 63 3.41 -17.67 -11.80
C TRP A 63 4.57 -17.49 -10.83
N GLU A 64 5.61 -16.83 -11.31
CA GLU A 64 6.76 -16.46 -10.51
C GLU A 64 6.87 -14.94 -10.47
N PHE A 65 7.32 -14.41 -9.33
CA PHE A 65 7.43 -12.99 -9.08
C PHE A 65 8.83 -12.62 -8.60
N ASP A 66 9.29 -11.44 -9.02
CA ASP A 66 10.54 -10.84 -8.56
C ASP A 66 10.31 -9.38 -8.13
N PRO A 67 10.52 -9.04 -6.83
CA PRO A 67 10.77 -10.00 -5.76
C PRO A 67 9.53 -10.87 -5.48
N PRO A 68 9.69 -12.05 -4.88
CA PRO A 68 8.58 -12.85 -4.35
C PRO A 68 7.96 -12.21 -3.09
N PHE A 69 6.65 -12.42 -2.88
CA PHE A 69 5.95 -11.83 -1.73
C PHE A 69 6.38 -12.47 -0.38
N TYR A 70 6.45 -13.79 -0.27
CA TYR A 70 6.70 -14.49 1.02
C TYR A 70 8.13 -14.97 1.22
N VAL A 71 9.12 -14.32 0.62
CA VAL A 71 10.52 -14.71 0.80
C VAL A 71 11.29 -13.51 1.34
N ASP A 72 12.14 -13.79 2.31
CA ASP A 72 13.13 -12.83 2.77
C ASP A 72 14.25 -12.74 1.71
N ASN A 73 14.41 -11.57 1.09
CA ASN A 73 15.38 -11.39 0.00
C ASN A 73 16.85 -11.53 0.44
N GLU A 74 17.16 -11.43 1.74
CA GLU A 74 18.54 -11.60 2.25
C GLU A 74 18.87 -13.07 2.46
N THR A 75 17.91 -13.83 3.00
CA THR A 75 18.12 -15.24 3.37
C THR A 75 17.60 -16.25 2.34
N GLY A 76 16.71 -15.82 1.44
CA GLY A 76 16.03 -16.68 0.47
C GLY A 76 15.03 -17.66 1.11
N HIS A 77 14.72 -17.50 2.40
CA HIS A 77 13.83 -18.40 3.13
C HIS A 77 12.38 -17.87 3.17
N PRO A 78 11.39 -18.77 3.23
CA PRO A 78 9.99 -18.37 3.44
C PRO A 78 9.82 -17.53 4.71
N MET A 79 9.14 -16.40 4.60
CA MET A 79 8.90 -15.46 5.69
C MET A 79 7.40 -15.36 5.99
N ARG A 80 7.05 -15.37 7.28
CA ARG A 80 5.70 -15.01 7.74
C ARG A 80 5.62 -13.50 7.93
N ILE A 81 4.56 -12.91 7.41
CA ILE A 81 4.30 -11.47 7.51
C ILE A 81 4.02 -11.07 8.96
N ARG A 82 4.73 -10.04 9.44
CA ARG A 82 4.35 -9.20 10.58
C ARG A 82 4.06 -7.82 10.01
N GLY A 83 2.82 -7.61 9.61
CA GLY A 83 2.48 -6.55 8.64
C GLY A 83 1.45 -5.55 9.13
N ILE A 84 1.53 -4.33 8.59
CA ILE A 84 0.48 -3.31 8.68
C ILE A 84 -0.07 -3.06 7.27
N GLU A 85 -1.38 -3.12 7.10
CA GLU A 85 -2.05 -2.58 5.91
C GLU A 85 -2.55 -1.16 6.21
N LEU A 86 -2.12 -0.19 5.41
CA LEU A 86 -2.57 1.20 5.50
C LEU A 86 -3.81 1.43 4.61
N GLY A 87 -4.80 2.15 5.11
CA GLY A 87 -6.01 2.49 4.35
C GLY A 87 -6.71 1.27 3.80
N SER A 88 -6.99 0.29 4.66
CA SER A 88 -7.47 -1.04 4.26
C SER A 88 -8.86 -1.01 3.60
N GLY A 89 -9.63 0.08 3.76
CA GLY A 89 -10.95 0.25 3.18
C GLY A 89 -11.91 -0.88 3.56
N THR A 90 -12.25 -1.73 2.60
CA THR A 90 -13.10 -2.91 2.83
C THR A 90 -12.36 -4.03 3.57
N GLY A 91 -11.03 -4.05 3.55
CA GLY A 91 -10.20 -5.10 4.13
C GLY A 91 -9.96 -6.29 3.19
N ILE A 92 -10.27 -6.19 1.89
CA ILE A 92 -10.11 -7.33 0.98
C ILE A 92 -8.66 -7.85 0.90
N VAL A 93 -7.65 -6.96 0.94
CA VAL A 93 -6.24 -7.36 0.90
C VAL A 93 -5.84 -8.01 2.23
N ALA A 94 -6.22 -7.43 3.38
CA ALA A 94 -6.02 -8.07 4.69
C ALA A 94 -6.67 -9.46 4.77
N HIS A 95 -7.87 -9.61 4.22
CA HIS A 95 -8.57 -10.90 4.16
C HIS A 95 -7.78 -11.94 3.35
N ALA A 96 -7.27 -11.55 2.19
CA ALA A 96 -6.45 -12.42 1.35
C ALA A 96 -5.12 -12.78 2.01
N LEU A 97 -4.44 -11.79 2.59
CA LEU A 97 -3.20 -12.01 3.35
C LEU A 97 -3.40 -13.00 4.49
N ARG A 98 -4.50 -12.88 5.26
CA ARG A 98 -4.82 -13.83 6.34
C ARG A 98 -4.95 -15.27 5.85
N SER A 99 -5.48 -15.45 4.65
CA SER A 99 -5.80 -16.76 4.07
C SER A 99 -4.65 -17.35 3.25
N ALA A 100 -3.60 -16.57 3.01
CA ALA A 100 -2.45 -16.98 2.22
C ALA A 100 -1.52 -17.94 2.97
N GLN A 101 -0.63 -18.60 2.23
CA GLN A 101 0.36 -19.53 2.78
C GLN A 101 1.79 -19.09 2.42
N PRO A 102 2.67 -18.86 3.42
CA PRO A 102 2.42 -19.00 4.85
C PRO A 102 1.54 -17.87 5.41
N ALA A 103 0.63 -18.24 6.33
CA ALA A 103 -0.23 -17.26 7.00
C ALA A 103 0.60 -16.25 7.81
N PRO A 104 0.18 -14.97 7.88
CA PRO A 104 0.81 -13.95 8.70
C PRO A 104 0.98 -14.41 10.15
N GLU A 105 2.03 -13.94 10.79
CA GLU A 105 2.20 -14.08 12.24
C GLU A 105 1.34 -13.06 12.98
N ILE A 106 1.30 -11.83 12.46
CA ILE A 106 0.36 -10.78 12.87
C ILE A 106 0.13 -9.85 11.69
N LEU A 107 -1.12 -9.45 11.48
CA LEU A 107 -1.52 -8.46 10.51
C LEU A 107 -2.39 -7.40 11.18
N VAL A 108 -2.05 -6.14 10.98
CA VAL A 108 -2.85 -5.01 11.47
C VAL A 108 -3.47 -4.31 10.28
N ALA A 109 -4.79 -4.44 10.11
CA ALA A 109 -5.54 -3.65 9.14
C ALA A 109 -5.87 -2.29 9.74
N THR A 110 -5.50 -1.22 9.05
CA THR A 110 -5.66 0.15 9.55
C THR A 110 -6.40 1.04 8.58
N ASP A 111 -7.21 1.95 9.14
CA ASP A 111 -7.92 2.97 8.40
C ASP A 111 -8.33 4.10 9.36
N LEU A 112 -9.09 5.08 8.88
CA LEU A 112 -9.70 6.11 9.73
C LEU A 112 -10.63 5.47 10.78
N PRO A 113 -10.76 6.09 11.97
CA PRO A 113 -11.62 5.57 13.04
C PRO A 113 -13.05 5.21 12.60
N GLU A 114 -13.64 5.99 11.70
CA GLU A 114 -14.98 5.77 11.17
C GLU A 114 -15.08 4.58 10.18
N VAL A 115 -13.96 4.11 9.64
CA VAL A 115 -13.89 2.96 8.72
C VAL A 115 -13.61 1.65 9.48
N CYS A 116 -12.99 1.71 10.65
CA CYS A 116 -12.73 0.52 11.48
C CYS A 116 -13.97 -0.39 11.68
N PRO A 117 -15.21 0.10 11.90
CA PRO A 117 -16.38 -0.77 11.98
C PRO A 117 -16.68 -1.57 10.71
N LEU A 118 -16.31 -1.08 9.52
CA LEU A 118 -16.40 -1.85 8.27
C LEU A 118 -15.38 -2.99 8.28
N LEU A 119 -14.12 -2.68 8.64
CA LEU A 119 -13.06 -3.67 8.73
C LEU A 119 -13.39 -4.76 9.75
N GLU A 120 -13.87 -4.40 10.94
CA GLU A 120 -14.26 -5.36 11.98
C GLU A 120 -15.39 -6.28 11.49
N ALA A 121 -16.38 -5.73 10.78
CA ALA A 121 -17.49 -6.49 10.23
C ALA A 121 -17.06 -7.47 9.13
N ASN A 122 -16.09 -7.09 8.28
CA ASN A 122 -15.63 -7.93 7.18
C ASN A 122 -14.55 -8.94 7.59
N LEU A 123 -13.64 -8.54 8.49
CA LEU A 123 -12.45 -9.34 8.79
C LEU A 123 -12.64 -10.30 9.97
N HIS A 124 -13.58 -9.99 10.87
CA HIS A 124 -13.76 -10.70 12.14
C HIS A 124 -12.43 -10.88 12.88
N PRO A 125 -11.86 -9.79 13.44
CA PRO A 125 -10.52 -9.80 14.02
C PRO A 125 -10.30 -10.86 15.10
N ASP A 126 -9.08 -11.38 15.15
CA ASP A 126 -8.63 -12.42 16.08
C ASP A 126 -7.19 -12.13 16.57
N ALA A 127 -6.48 -13.12 17.11
CA ALA A 127 -5.12 -12.94 17.62
C ALA A 127 -4.06 -12.70 16.53
N SER A 128 -4.34 -13.10 15.28
CA SER A 128 -3.45 -13.01 14.12
C SER A 128 -3.79 -11.85 13.18
N LEU A 129 -5.04 -11.37 13.22
CA LEU A 129 -5.49 -10.20 12.48
C LEU A 129 -6.21 -9.23 13.41
N ILE A 130 -5.69 -8.01 13.54
CA ILE A 130 -6.29 -6.97 14.37
C ILE A 130 -6.64 -5.73 13.54
N VAL A 131 -7.67 -5.00 13.98
CA VAL A 131 -8.06 -3.71 13.39
C VAL A 131 -7.64 -2.59 14.32
N ARG A 132 -7.03 -1.54 13.78
CA ARG A 132 -6.64 -0.34 14.54
C ARG A 132 -6.87 0.94 13.74
N PRO A 133 -7.30 2.04 14.38
CA PRO A 133 -7.36 3.33 13.73
C PRO A 133 -5.94 3.85 13.44
N LEU A 134 -5.75 4.40 12.23
CA LEU A 134 -4.52 5.09 11.84
C LEU A 134 -4.81 6.14 10.75
N SER A 135 -4.94 7.38 11.17
CA SER A 135 -4.98 8.56 10.31
C SER A 135 -3.58 8.85 9.79
N TRP A 136 -3.43 8.97 8.47
CA TRP A 136 -2.10 9.23 7.89
C TRP A 136 -1.51 10.55 8.38
N GLY A 137 -0.18 10.58 8.54
CA GLY A 137 0.55 11.70 9.13
C GLY A 137 0.47 11.78 10.65
N ASN A 138 -0.44 11.06 11.31
CA ASN A 138 -0.56 11.08 12.77
C ASN A 138 0.51 10.18 13.42
N ARG A 139 1.56 10.82 13.94
CA ARG A 139 2.67 10.12 14.62
C ARG A 139 2.22 9.36 15.86
N ILE A 140 1.28 9.89 16.63
CA ILE A 140 0.85 9.27 17.90
C ILE A 140 0.12 7.96 17.59
N GLU A 141 -0.82 7.98 16.66
CA GLU A 141 -1.54 6.77 16.23
C GLU A 141 -0.57 5.73 15.64
N ALA A 142 0.40 6.14 14.81
CA ALA A 142 1.42 5.24 14.29
C ALA A 142 2.25 4.58 15.41
N MET A 143 2.75 5.35 16.37
CA MET A 143 3.54 4.79 17.46
C MET A 143 2.70 3.86 18.35
N ASN A 144 1.43 4.19 18.63
CA ASN A 144 0.55 3.32 19.41
C ASN A 144 0.35 1.96 18.72
N VAL A 145 0.11 1.95 17.40
CA VAL A 145 -0.01 0.69 16.63
C VAL A 145 1.27 -0.14 16.73
N LEU A 146 2.45 0.50 16.60
CA LEU A 146 3.74 -0.16 16.73
C LEU A 146 3.99 -0.74 18.12
N GLU A 147 3.73 0.04 19.16
CA GLU A 147 3.94 -0.38 20.55
C GLU A 147 3.02 -1.54 20.93
N GLU A 148 1.74 -1.46 20.59
CA GLU A 148 0.75 -2.49 20.93
C GLU A 148 0.97 -3.81 20.18
N SER A 149 1.44 -3.74 18.93
CA SER A 149 1.37 -4.89 18.01
C SER A 149 2.74 -5.47 17.65
N PHE A 150 3.79 -4.65 17.69
CA PHE A 150 5.09 -4.98 17.10
C PHE A 150 6.29 -4.79 18.04
N ALA A 151 6.13 -4.23 19.25
CA ALA A 151 7.25 -3.92 20.15
C ALA A 151 8.23 -5.09 20.39
N HIS A 152 7.73 -6.33 20.43
CA HIS A 152 8.55 -7.53 20.65
C HIS A 152 8.72 -8.41 19.41
N LYS A 153 7.94 -8.15 18.36
CA LYS A 153 7.90 -8.99 17.15
C LYS A 153 8.66 -8.36 15.98
N GLY A 154 8.74 -7.03 15.95
CA GLY A 154 9.23 -6.26 14.81
C GLY A 154 8.23 -6.17 13.67
N LEU A 155 8.30 -5.09 12.89
CA LEU A 155 7.50 -4.89 11.67
C LEU A 155 8.30 -5.35 10.44
N SER A 156 7.79 -6.33 9.70
CA SER A 156 8.43 -6.79 8.46
C SER A 156 7.87 -6.08 7.22
N ASP A 157 6.58 -5.78 7.20
CA ASP A 157 5.89 -5.33 5.99
C ASP A 157 4.90 -4.20 6.24
N VAL A 158 4.87 -3.23 5.34
CA VAL A 158 3.79 -2.27 5.18
C VAL A 158 3.16 -2.48 3.82
N ILE A 159 1.84 -2.64 3.80
CA ILE A 159 1.07 -2.90 2.59
C ILE A 159 0.18 -1.69 2.31
N CYS A 160 0.22 -1.20 1.08
CA CYS A 160 -0.59 -0.09 0.60
C CYS A 160 -1.31 -0.51 -0.67
N SER A 161 -2.64 -0.45 -0.66
CA SER A 161 -3.47 -0.76 -1.82
C SER A 161 -4.17 0.49 -2.33
N ASP A 162 -3.64 1.06 -3.42
CA ASP A 162 -4.23 2.18 -4.14
C ASP A 162 -4.38 3.49 -3.36
N LEU A 163 -3.35 3.85 -2.59
CA LEU A 163 -3.39 4.98 -1.64
C LEU A 163 -2.89 6.33 -2.21
N VAL A 164 -2.39 6.34 -3.45
CA VAL A 164 -1.82 7.52 -4.11
C VAL A 164 -2.85 8.08 -5.09
N TYR A 165 -3.76 8.94 -4.61
CA TYR A 165 -4.89 9.44 -5.42
C TYR A 165 -5.29 10.90 -5.16
N PHE A 166 -5.29 11.37 -3.90
CA PHE A 166 -5.60 12.77 -3.57
C PHE A 166 -4.34 13.55 -3.16
N PRO A 167 -4.04 14.69 -3.81
CA PRO A 167 -2.85 15.51 -3.53
C PRO A 167 -2.64 15.85 -2.05
N GLU A 168 -3.73 16.15 -1.33
CA GLU A 168 -3.72 16.49 0.09
C GLU A 168 -3.35 15.31 1.01
N LEU A 169 -3.47 14.07 0.52
CA LEU A 169 -3.15 12.85 1.28
C LEU A 169 -1.72 12.33 1.01
N LEU A 170 -1.05 12.85 -0.02
CA LEU A 170 0.27 12.35 -0.44
C LEU A 170 1.35 12.56 0.64
N SER A 171 1.40 13.75 1.23
CA SER A 171 2.36 14.04 2.31
C SER A 171 2.03 13.28 3.60
N PRO A 172 0.78 13.26 4.10
CA PRO A 172 0.40 12.43 5.23
C PRO A 172 0.77 10.95 5.05
N LEU A 173 0.51 10.37 3.87
CA LEU A 173 0.87 8.99 3.56
C LEU A 173 2.39 8.78 3.64
N LEU A 174 3.17 9.61 2.94
CA LEU A 174 4.63 9.53 2.96
C LEU A 174 5.15 9.66 4.41
N ARG A 175 4.63 10.62 5.18
CA ARG A 175 4.99 10.82 6.59
C ARG A 175 4.71 9.58 7.44
N THR A 176 3.58 8.91 7.25
CA THR A 176 3.28 7.64 7.93
C THR A 176 4.31 6.57 7.58
N LEU A 177 4.61 6.37 6.29
CA LEU A 177 5.62 5.40 5.85
C LEU A 177 6.97 5.67 6.53
N LEU A 178 7.39 6.93 6.55
CA LEU A 178 8.62 7.37 7.23
C LEU A 178 8.60 7.04 8.72
N HIS A 179 7.52 7.35 9.44
CA HIS A 179 7.41 7.02 10.87
C HIS A 179 7.52 5.51 11.15
N LEU A 180 6.88 4.68 10.32
CA LEU A 180 6.92 3.23 10.48
C LEU A 180 8.31 2.67 10.19
N THR A 181 8.96 3.13 9.12
CA THR A 181 10.30 2.67 8.76
C THR A 181 11.41 3.29 9.60
N ASP A 182 11.20 4.46 10.22
CA ASP A 182 12.16 5.01 11.19
C ASP A 182 12.24 4.12 12.44
N ALA A 183 11.10 3.55 12.87
CA ALA A 183 11.05 2.60 13.98
C ALA A 183 11.56 1.21 13.59
N PHE A 184 11.29 0.77 12.36
CA PHE A 184 11.69 -0.53 11.83
C PHE A 184 12.35 -0.38 10.44
N PRO A 185 13.67 -0.11 10.38
CA PRO A 185 14.35 0.27 9.13
C PRO A 185 14.39 -0.81 8.05
N LEU A 186 14.24 -2.08 8.45
CA LEU A 186 14.24 -3.23 7.54
C LEU A 186 12.84 -3.54 6.98
N THR A 187 11.81 -2.78 7.37
CA THR A 187 10.46 -2.97 6.88
C THR A 187 10.40 -2.78 5.36
N ARG A 188 9.83 -3.78 4.68
CA ARG A 188 9.49 -3.72 3.25
C ARG A 188 8.17 -2.98 3.08
N VAL A 189 8.11 -2.06 2.12
CA VAL A 189 6.86 -1.37 1.75
C VAL A 189 6.40 -1.91 0.40
N THR A 190 5.20 -2.47 0.33
CA THR A 190 4.56 -2.94 -0.91
C THR A 190 3.42 -2.00 -1.25
N ILE A 191 3.45 -1.39 -2.44
CA ILE A 191 2.43 -0.44 -2.89
C ILE A 191 1.85 -0.94 -4.21
N SER A 192 0.58 -1.31 -4.23
CA SER A 192 -0.16 -1.38 -5.50
C SER A 192 -0.78 -0.03 -5.82
N TYR A 193 -0.74 0.34 -7.09
CA TYR A 193 -1.06 1.69 -7.52
C TYR A 193 -1.60 1.69 -8.94
N ARG A 194 -2.75 2.34 -9.14
CA ARG A 194 -3.31 2.63 -10.46
C ARG A 194 -3.17 4.11 -10.76
N ILE A 195 -2.58 4.44 -11.90
CA ILE A 195 -2.51 5.84 -12.36
C ILE A 195 -3.91 6.32 -12.71
N ARG A 196 -4.38 7.40 -12.08
CA ARG A 196 -5.62 8.11 -12.47
C ARG A 196 -5.31 9.49 -13.01
N SER A 197 -4.33 10.16 -12.40
CA SER A 197 -3.89 11.48 -12.81
C SER A 197 -2.41 11.65 -12.48
N LEU A 198 -1.56 11.24 -13.42
CA LEU A 198 -0.11 11.29 -13.26
C LEU A 198 0.38 12.65 -12.77
N SER A 199 -0.16 13.77 -13.27
CA SER A 199 0.21 15.12 -12.82
C SER A 199 -0.09 15.40 -11.34
N LYS A 200 -1.12 14.76 -10.78
CA LYS A 200 -1.49 14.89 -9.36
C LYS A 200 -0.72 13.93 -8.47
N GLU A 201 -0.34 12.77 -9.00
CA GLU A 201 0.23 11.65 -8.26
C GLU A 201 1.76 11.64 -8.30
N ALA A 202 2.38 12.13 -9.38
CA ALA A 202 3.84 12.20 -9.55
C ALA A 202 4.60 12.91 -8.40
N PRO A 203 4.08 13.97 -7.74
CA PRO A 203 4.74 14.56 -6.58
C PRO A 203 4.98 13.57 -5.44
N PHE A 204 4.09 12.60 -5.23
CA PHE A 204 4.31 11.55 -4.24
C PHE A 204 5.52 10.71 -4.61
N TRP A 205 5.57 10.21 -5.84
CA TRP A 205 6.64 9.32 -6.31
C TRP A 205 7.99 10.02 -6.34
N SER A 206 8.02 11.29 -6.75
CA SER A 206 9.25 12.08 -6.76
C SER A 206 9.78 12.34 -5.35
N ALA A 207 8.90 12.60 -4.38
CA ALA A 207 9.32 12.71 -2.98
C ALA A 207 9.70 11.33 -2.39
N PHE A 208 8.89 10.30 -2.63
CA PHE A 208 9.08 8.94 -2.14
C PHE A 208 10.44 8.37 -2.56
N GLY A 209 10.84 8.56 -3.83
CA GLY A 209 12.13 8.09 -4.34
C GLY A 209 13.35 8.74 -3.69
N LEU A 210 13.21 9.93 -3.08
CA LEU A 210 14.30 10.49 -2.27
C LEU A 210 14.58 9.64 -1.04
N TRP A 211 13.51 9.12 -0.42
CA TRP A 211 13.54 8.47 0.89
C TRP A 211 13.63 6.94 0.82
N PHE A 212 13.17 6.35 -0.28
CA PHE A 212 13.05 4.91 -0.49
C PHE A 212 13.70 4.49 -1.81
N ASP A 213 14.42 3.38 -1.80
CA ASP A 213 14.71 2.62 -3.02
C ASP A 213 13.47 1.79 -3.34
N PHE A 214 13.01 1.82 -4.59
CA PHE A 214 11.85 1.04 -5.01
C PHE A 214 11.98 0.55 -6.44
N ALA A 215 11.39 -0.61 -6.70
CA ALA A 215 11.39 -1.24 -8.01
C ALA A 215 10.01 -1.84 -8.31
N PRO A 216 9.60 -1.93 -9.59
CA PRO A 216 8.39 -2.63 -9.96
C PRO A 216 8.56 -4.12 -9.67
N VAL A 217 7.47 -4.77 -9.27
CA VAL A 217 7.39 -6.22 -9.23
C VAL A 217 7.34 -6.71 -10.67
N LEU A 218 8.18 -7.68 -10.99
CA LEU A 218 8.17 -8.41 -12.25
C LEU A 218 7.46 -9.74 -12.06
N TYR A 219 6.86 -10.26 -13.13
CA TYR A 219 6.28 -11.59 -13.15
C TYR A 219 6.58 -12.32 -14.45
N ARG A 220 6.47 -13.65 -14.38
CA ARG A 220 6.43 -14.54 -15.54
C ARG A 220 5.47 -15.69 -15.28
N THR A 221 4.82 -16.20 -16.32
CA THR A 221 3.78 -17.24 -16.20
C THR A 221 4.30 -18.66 -16.34
N GLY A 222 5.59 -18.80 -16.65
CA GLY A 222 6.29 -20.06 -16.77
C GLY A 222 7.81 -19.85 -16.77
N PRO A 223 8.59 -20.90 -16.47
CA PRO A 223 10.04 -20.77 -16.26
C PRO A 223 10.84 -20.30 -17.48
N LYS A 224 10.25 -20.42 -18.68
CA LYS A 224 10.85 -20.02 -19.97
C LYS A 224 10.34 -18.68 -20.49
N ASP A 225 9.32 -18.11 -19.84
CA ASP A 225 8.76 -16.83 -20.25
C ASP A 225 9.69 -15.69 -19.79
N GLU A 226 9.67 -14.60 -20.54
CA GLU A 226 10.42 -13.40 -20.16
C GLU A 226 9.79 -12.72 -18.95
N TRP A 227 10.63 -12.08 -18.14
CA TRP A 227 10.17 -11.25 -17.03
C TRP A 227 9.54 -9.97 -17.58
N THR A 228 8.26 -9.78 -17.27
CA THR A 228 7.51 -8.58 -17.62
C THR A 228 7.05 -7.88 -16.35
N ARG A 229 6.72 -6.59 -16.43
CA ARG A 229 6.24 -5.89 -15.24
C ARG A 229 4.86 -6.35 -14.88
N PHE A 230 4.64 -6.50 -13.59
CA PHE A 230 3.39 -7.00 -13.09
C PHE A 230 2.32 -5.90 -13.02
N GLY A 231 1.14 -6.20 -13.57
CA GLY A 231 0.01 -5.27 -13.66
C GLY A 231 0.04 -4.36 -14.91
N GLU A 232 1.11 -4.39 -15.69
CA GLU A 232 1.24 -3.60 -16.92
C GLU A 232 0.32 -4.18 -18.01
N THR A 233 -0.89 -3.64 -18.08
CA THR A 233 -1.76 -3.79 -19.26
C THR A 233 -1.94 -2.41 -19.90
N PHE A 234 -1.85 -2.35 -21.23
CA PHE A 234 -1.86 -1.07 -21.97
C PHE A 234 -3.12 -0.23 -21.73
N ASP A 235 -4.24 -0.88 -21.44
CA ASP A 235 -5.53 -0.22 -21.25
C ASP A 235 -5.68 0.38 -19.84
N ASP A 236 -4.85 -0.05 -18.88
CA ASP A 236 -5.01 0.28 -17.47
C ASP A 236 -3.71 0.16 -16.66
N PRO A 237 -2.85 1.20 -16.64
CA PRO A 237 -1.52 1.11 -16.06
C PRO A 237 -1.59 1.01 -14.53
N THR A 238 -1.58 -0.24 -14.05
CA THR A 238 -1.53 -0.61 -12.65
C THR A 238 -0.18 -1.24 -12.36
N TYR A 239 0.44 -0.83 -11.26
CA TYR A 239 1.77 -1.28 -10.86
C TYR A 239 1.74 -1.84 -9.45
N VAL A 240 2.66 -2.75 -9.17
CA VAL A 240 3.05 -3.09 -7.80
C VAL A 240 4.52 -2.71 -7.63
N PHE A 241 4.81 -1.90 -6.62
CA PHE A 241 6.16 -1.54 -6.25
C PHE A 241 6.53 -2.20 -4.92
N VAL A 242 7.78 -2.64 -4.83
CA VAL A 242 8.39 -3.04 -3.57
C VAL A 242 9.51 -2.05 -3.27
N ALA A 243 9.51 -1.56 -2.04
CA ALA A 243 10.40 -0.50 -1.61
C ALA A 243 11.04 -0.79 -0.25
N ARG A 244 12.22 -0.18 -0.03
CA ARG A 244 12.94 -0.18 1.23
C ARG A 244 13.49 1.21 1.53
N ARG A 245 13.57 1.51 2.82
CA ARG A 245 14.13 2.76 3.31
C ARG A 245 15.60 2.86 2.93
N LYS A 246 16.01 3.96 2.27
CA LYS A 246 17.43 4.20 1.95
C LYS A 246 18.23 4.35 3.25
N PRO A 247 19.34 3.62 3.47
CA PRO A 247 20.11 3.73 4.71
C PRO A 247 20.58 5.15 5.02
N GLU A 248 21.00 5.90 4.00
CA GLU A 248 21.42 7.30 4.13
C GLU A 248 20.27 8.24 4.50
N SER A 249 19.01 7.88 4.19
CA SER A 249 17.86 8.74 4.47
C SER A 249 17.41 8.71 5.92
N MET A 250 17.88 7.71 6.70
CA MET A 250 17.60 7.55 8.12
C MET A 250 18.17 8.66 9.01
N CYS A 251 19.23 9.35 8.56
CA CYS A 251 19.83 10.45 9.30
C CYS A 251 19.34 11.83 8.84
N TRP A 252 18.46 11.88 7.83
CA TRP A 252 17.95 13.14 7.31
C TRP A 252 16.86 13.70 8.20
N ARG A 253 16.74 15.03 8.20
CA ARG A 253 15.71 15.73 8.96
C ARG A 253 14.38 15.61 8.22
N LEU A 254 13.40 14.99 8.87
CA LEU A 254 12.01 15.01 8.41
C LEU A 254 11.39 16.40 8.63
N PRO A 255 11.00 17.15 7.58
CA PRO A 255 10.36 18.45 7.75
C PRO A 255 8.98 18.34 8.42
N MET A 256 8.66 19.33 9.25
CA MET A 256 7.38 19.40 9.96
C MET A 256 6.21 19.75 9.02
N ALA A 257 6.45 20.59 8.01
CA ALA A 257 5.42 21.01 7.07
C ALA A 257 5.27 19.98 5.93
N ASP A 258 4.02 19.65 5.60
CA ASP A 258 3.71 18.66 4.57
C ASP A 258 4.11 19.10 3.16
N ARG A 259 3.96 20.39 2.87
CA ARG A 259 4.43 20.96 1.59
C ARG A 259 5.94 20.80 1.41
N ASP A 260 6.69 20.93 2.51
CA ASP A 260 8.15 20.88 2.48
C ASP A 260 8.60 19.41 2.30
N LEU A 261 7.88 18.47 2.93
CA LEU A 261 8.11 17.03 2.75
C LEU A 261 7.94 16.59 1.29
N LEU A 262 6.83 16.97 0.65
CA LEU A 262 6.60 16.66 -0.76
C LEU A 262 7.54 17.41 -1.70
N ALA A 263 8.08 18.56 -1.29
CA ALA A 263 9.08 19.30 -2.05
C ALA A 263 10.51 18.76 -1.87
N GLY A 264 10.70 17.67 -1.12
CA GLY A 264 11.99 17.03 -0.89
C GLY A 264 12.91 17.78 0.09
N VAL A 265 12.38 18.74 0.85
CA VAL A 265 13.16 19.48 1.85
C VAL A 265 13.64 18.52 2.95
N GLY A 266 14.90 18.66 3.36
CA GLY A 266 15.55 17.80 4.34
C GLY A 266 16.23 16.58 3.72
N ALA A 267 15.79 16.13 2.54
CA ALA A 267 16.43 15.01 1.86
C ALA A 267 17.87 15.36 1.45
N GLY A 268 18.77 14.39 1.55
CA GLY A 268 20.22 14.62 1.42
C GLY A 268 20.82 15.57 2.47
N GLY A 269 20.12 15.83 3.58
CA GLY A 269 20.60 16.71 4.66
C GLY A 269 20.58 18.21 4.32
N THR A 270 19.78 18.64 3.34
CA THR A 270 19.71 20.05 2.93
C THR A 270 18.28 20.57 2.88
N ASP A 271 18.10 21.87 3.01
CA ASP A 271 16.78 22.51 2.93
C ASP A 271 16.35 22.90 1.51
N ALA A 272 17.15 22.56 0.50
CA ALA A 272 16.83 22.81 -0.90
C ALA A 272 15.72 21.86 -1.40
N HIS A 273 14.83 22.39 -2.24
CA HIS A 273 13.81 21.59 -2.93
C HIS A 273 14.48 20.63 -3.90
N LYS A 274 13.95 19.41 -3.99
CA LYS A 274 14.45 18.36 -4.88
C LYS A 274 13.39 17.28 -5.08
N GLY A 275 13.61 16.47 -6.09
CA GLY A 275 12.80 15.32 -6.42
C GLY A 275 13.68 14.21 -6.98
N ASP A 276 13.15 13.00 -6.97
CA ASP A 276 13.74 11.82 -7.59
C ASP A 276 13.00 11.51 -8.90
N ASP A 277 13.70 10.98 -9.90
CA ASP A 277 13.19 10.67 -11.24
C ASP A 277 13.06 9.16 -11.51
N THR A 278 13.22 8.31 -10.49
CA THR A 278 13.10 6.85 -10.60
C THR A 278 11.76 6.47 -11.22
N PHE A 279 10.65 7.06 -10.75
CA PHE A 279 9.33 6.74 -11.26
C PHE A 279 9.14 7.14 -12.73
N ASP A 280 9.61 8.32 -13.13
CA ASP A 280 9.57 8.77 -14.52
C ASP A 280 10.40 7.84 -15.43
N THR A 281 11.58 7.43 -14.95
CA THR A 281 12.45 6.47 -15.64
C THR A 281 11.76 5.13 -15.82
N LEU A 282 11.09 4.62 -14.78
CA LEU A 282 10.31 3.40 -14.85
C LEU A 282 9.19 3.54 -15.89
N LEU A 283 8.40 4.62 -15.87
CA LEU A 283 7.34 4.86 -16.86
C LEU A 283 7.88 4.95 -18.29
N MET A 284 9.02 5.62 -18.51
CA MET A 284 9.62 5.71 -19.85
C MET A 284 10.09 4.35 -20.37
N MET A 285 10.68 3.53 -19.52
CA MET A 285 11.09 2.16 -19.88
C MET A 285 9.88 1.25 -20.19
N ALA A 286 8.67 1.60 -19.75
CA ALA A 286 7.44 0.86 -20.06
C ALA A 286 6.95 1.18 -21.48
N LEU A 287 7.10 2.43 -21.91
CA LEU A 287 6.66 2.92 -23.22
C LEU A 287 7.61 2.51 -24.38
N GLY A 288 8.78 1.94 -24.06
CA GLY A 288 9.83 1.62 -25.03
C GLY A 288 9.92 0.14 -25.47
N ASN A 289 9.04 -0.71 -24.96
CA ASN A 289 8.97 -2.15 -25.29
C ASN A 289 7.74 -2.49 -26.13
#